data_AF-A0A4Q3S070-F1
#
_entry.id   AF-A0A4Q3S070-F1
#
_cell.length_a   1.000
_cell.length_b   1.000
_cell.length_c   1.000
_cell.angle_alpha   90.00
_cell.angle_beta   90.00
_cell.angle_gamma   90.00
#
_symmetry.space_group_name_H-M   'P 1'
#
loop_
_entity.id
_entity.type
_entity.pdbx_description
1 polymer ?
#
loop_
_entity_poly.entity_id
_entity_poly.type
_entity_poly.pdbx_seq_one_letter_code
_entity_poly.pdbx_strand_id
1 'polypeptide(L)'
;MIDRHLRRALRPWQGAGVAGACCEHSLVTLNLRASGVSGPPVRRPAQAPSDEPCGDRPLSDVQLAVPSFRDFTLSSLKVGCLGFGGPAGQIALMHREWIDEKKWIDEPRYLHALSYCTLLPGPEAQQLATYIGWLLHGVRGGLVAGLLFVLPGAVVVIALAWLYAAHGQTPWLAAAFWGVKAAVLALVAEALQRVGKRALKGRTDLVIAILAFVALAVFSAPFPVVILAAALIGLIGSRRAARPATVVQAAVPWLRTLGVTGLWLVIWLAPLLAVVLAFGPDHWLSRVGEVFAALAAVTFGGAYAMLAWLQQQAVEVQGWLTTAQMIDGLGLAETTP
;
A
#
# COMPACT_ATOMS: atom_id res chain seq x y z
N MET A 1 -32.80 1.17 2.35
CA MET A 1 -32.95 0.84 0.91
C MET A 1 -31.59 0.67 0.20
N ILE A 2 -30.57 1.47 0.53
CA ILE A 2 -29.17 1.40 0.04
C ILE A 2 -28.49 0.04 0.31
N ASP A 3 -28.75 -0.56 1.48
CA ASP A 3 -28.14 -1.82 1.91
C ASP A 3 -28.51 -3.04 1.02
N ARG A 4 -29.71 -3.06 0.40
CA ARG A 4 -30.11 -4.16 -0.49
C ARG A 4 -29.45 -4.08 -1.87
N HIS A 5 -29.14 -2.88 -2.36
CA HIS A 5 -28.46 -2.68 -3.64
C HIS A 5 -26.96 -3.03 -3.53
N LEU A 6 -26.31 -2.67 -2.43
CA LEU A 6 -24.93 -3.08 -2.13
C LEU A 6 -24.80 -4.61 -1.99
N ARG A 7 -25.70 -5.26 -1.25
CA ARG A 7 -25.69 -6.73 -1.13
C ARG A 7 -25.98 -7.45 -2.45
N ARG A 8 -26.84 -6.92 -3.32
CA ARG A 8 -27.09 -7.49 -4.67
C ARG A 8 -25.90 -7.31 -5.61
N ALA A 9 -25.19 -6.18 -5.54
CA ALA A 9 -24.01 -5.91 -6.37
C ALA A 9 -22.78 -6.78 -6.02
N LEU A 10 -22.75 -7.37 -4.81
CA LEU A 10 -21.65 -8.17 -4.29
C LEU A 10 -21.91 -9.70 -4.31
N ARG A 11 -23.14 -10.15 -4.57
CA ARG A 11 -23.52 -11.58 -4.61
C ARG A 11 -22.72 -12.46 -5.59
N PRO A 12 -22.34 -12.01 -6.81
CA PRO A 12 -21.58 -12.87 -7.74
C PRO A 12 -20.18 -13.25 -7.23
N TRP A 13 -19.63 -12.49 -6.27
CA TRP A 13 -18.27 -12.67 -5.76
C TRP A 13 -18.19 -13.64 -4.57
N GLN A 14 -19.32 -14.06 -4.02
CA GLN A 14 -19.38 -15.00 -2.89
C GLN A 14 -19.41 -16.47 -3.33
N GLY A 15 -19.61 -16.77 -4.63
CA GLY A 15 -19.81 -18.14 -5.13
C GLY A 15 -18.83 -18.65 -6.19
N ALA A 16 -17.88 -17.85 -6.66
CA ALA A 16 -17.02 -18.21 -7.80
C ALA A 16 -15.75 -19.02 -7.44
N GLY A 17 -15.49 -19.28 -6.15
CA GLY A 17 -14.20 -19.80 -5.69
C GLY A 17 -14.01 -21.32 -5.72
N VAL A 18 -15.04 -22.13 -6.04
CA VAL A 18 -14.98 -23.60 -5.83
C VAL A 18 -15.10 -24.41 -7.13
N ALA A 19 -15.62 -23.84 -8.23
CA ALA A 19 -15.92 -24.62 -9.44
C ALA A 19 -14.82 -24.61 -10.54
N GLY A 20 -13.78 -23.78 -10.41
CA GLY A 20 -12.83 -23.53 -11.50
C GLY A 20 -11.69 -24.54 -11.66
N ALA A 21 -11.31 -25.27 -10.60
CA ALA A 21 -10.06 -26.05 -10.59
C ALA A 21 -10.13 -27.38 -11.35
N CYS A 22 -11.32 -27.89 -11.67
CA CYS A 22 -11.47 -29.25 -12.22
C CYS A 22 -11.42 -29.32 -13.76
N CYS A 23 -11.45 -28.18 -14.47
CA CYS A 23 -11.62 -28.16 -15.94
C CYS A 23 -10.35 -27.82 -16.74
N GLU A 24 -9.27 -27.36 -16.10
CA GLU A 24 -8.08 -26.87 -16.80
C GLU A 24 -7.14 -27.98 -17.32
N HIS A 25 -7.22 -29.21 -16.78
CA HIS A 25 -6.33 -30.29 -17.20
C HIS A 25 -6.72 -30.98 -18.52
N SER A 26 -7.96 -30.83 -19.00
CA SER A 26 -8.43 -31.46 -20.25
C SER A 26 -8.26 -30.60 -21.50
N LEU A 27 -8.00 -29.29 -21.37
CA LEU A 27 -7.95 -28.38 -22.52
C LEU A 27 -6.56 -28.23 -23.15
N VAL A 28 -5.49 -28.54 -22.40
CA VAL A 28 -4.11 -28.41 -22.89
C VAL A 28 -3.74 -29.51 -23.90
N THR A 29 -4.33 -30.70 -23.80
CA THR A 29 -4.08 -31.81 -24.72
C THR A 29 -4.88 -31.75 -26.03
N LEU A 30 -5.98 -30.98 -26.09
CA LEU A 30 -6.77 -30.86 -27.32
C LEU A 30 -6.20 -29.85 -28.32
N ASN A 31 -5.48 -28.83 -27.85
CA ASN A 31 -5.09 -27.70 -28.71
C ASN A 31 -3.81 -27.94 -29.54
N LEU A 32 -3.04 -29.00 -29.25
CA LEU A 32 -1.82 -29.35 -30.01
C LEU A 32 -2.09 -30.23 -31.25
N ARG A 33 -3.32 -30.74 -31.44
CA ARG A 33 -3.72 -31.48 -32.66
C ARG A 33 -4.25 -30.59 -33.79
N ALA A 34 -4.56 -29.32 -33.51
CA ALA A 34 -5.19 -28.42 -34.48
C ALA A 34 -4.19 -27.58 -35.30
N SER A 35 -2.93 -27.46 -34.86
CA SER A 35 -1.87 -26.75 -35.59
C SER A 35 -0.96 -27.77 -36.27
N GLY A 36 -1.18 -28.05 -37.56
CA GLY A 36 -0.43 -28.99 -38.40
C GLY A 36 1.05 -28.63 -38.63
N VAL A 37 1.83 -28.46 -37.56
CA VAL A 37 3.25 -28.15 -37.58
C VAL A 37 4.02 -29.43 -37.27
N SER A 38 4.62 -30.04 -38.28
CA SER A 38 5.51 -31.20 -38.14
C SER A 38 6.87 -30.77 -37.58
N GLY A 39 7.06 -30.88 -36.27
CA GLY A 39 8.37 -30.80 -35.62
C GLY A 39 9.14 -32.13 -35.72
N PRO A 40 10.48 -32.12 -35.55
CA PRO A 40 11.32 -33.32 -35.62
C PRO A 40 10.95 -34.33 -34.51
N PRO A 41 11.22 -35.64 -34.70
CA PRO A 41 10.78 -36.67 -33.78
C PRO A 41 11.46 -36.51 -32.41
N VAL A 42 10.68 -36.13 -31.40
CA VAL A 42 11.09 -36.14 -30.00
C VAL A 42 11.37 -37.58 -29.61
N ARG A 43 12.62 -37.90 -29.26
CA ARG A 43 12.98 -39.19 -28.65
C ARG A 43 12.14 -39.35 -27.37
N ARG A 44 11.40 -40.46 -27.28
CA ARG A 44 10.70 -40.83 -26.05
C ARG A 44 11.72 -40.91 -24.91
N PRO A 45 11.54 -40.20 -23.78
CA PRO A 45 12.31 -40.49 -22.60
C PRO A 45 12.04 -41.95 -22.18
N ALA A 46 13.11 -42.65 -21.81
CA ALA A 46 13.04 -44.00 -21.29
C ALA A 46 12.11 -44.03 -20.07
N GLN A 47 11.17 -44.98 -20.08
CA GLN A 47 10.32 -45.45 -18.98
C GLN A 47 10.08 -44.44 -17.85
N ALA A 48 8.91 -43.82 -17.88
CA ALA A 48 8.32 -43.21 -16.70
C ALA A 48 8.37 -44.22 -15.53
N PRO A 49 8.70 -43.78 -14.30
CA PRO A 49 8.57 -44.64 -13.14
C PRO A 49 7.12 -45.15 -13.09
N SER A 50 7.00 -46.46 -12.85
CA SER A 50 5.75 -47.23 -12.79
C SER A 50 4.63 -46.45 -12.09
N ASP A 51 3.43 -46.61 -12.64
CA ASP A 51 2.14 -46.15 -12.14
C ASP A 51 1.93 -46.47 -10.65
N GLU A 52 2.55 -45.71 -9.75
CA GLU A 52 1.97 -45.51 -8.44
C GLU A 52 0.70 -44.71 -8.68
N PRO A 53 -0.49 -45.21 -8.27
CA PRO A 53 -1.68 -44.39 -8.30
C PRO A 53 -1.34 -43.12 -7.54
N CYS A 54 -1.54 -41.96 -8.17
CA CYS A 54 -1.42 -40.67 -7.53
C CYS A 54 -2.25 -40.75 -6.26
N GLY A 55 -1.57 -40.98 -5.14
CA GLY A 55 -2.26 -41.24 -3.89
C GLY A 55 -3.15 -40.04 -3.66
N ASP A 56 -4.44 -40.31 -3.45
CA ASP A 56 -5.39 -39.40 -2.83
C ASP A 56 -4.88 -39.09 -1.40
N ARG A 57 -3.72 -38.44 -1.29
CA ARG A 57 -3.41 -37.64 -0.13
C ARG A 57 -4.34 -36.45 -0.31
N PRO A 58 -5.42 -36.33 0.49
CA PRO A 58 -6.13 -35.07 0.53
C PRO A 58 -5.05 -34.01 0.74
N LEU A 59 -4.98 -33.02 -0.17
CA LEU A 59 -4.33 -31.76 0.15
C LEU A 59 -4.95 -31.37 1.47
N SER A 60 -4.20 -31.49 2.56
CA SER A 60 -4.73 -31.36 3.91
C SER A 60 -5.55 -30.08 3.91
N ASP A 61 -6.87 -30.20 3.98
CA ASP A 61 -7.77 -29.06 3.90
C ASP A 61 -7.37 -28.15 5.04
N VAL A 62 -6.62 -27.08 4.72
CA VAL A 62 -6.29 -26.06 5.69
C VAL A 62 -7.63 -25.43 6.00
N GLN A 63 -8.26 -25.88 7.08
CA GLN A 63 -9.52 -25.34 7.56
C GLN A 63 -9.25 -23.92 8.02
N LEU A 64 -9.48 -22.98 7.11
CA LEU A 64 -9.41 -21.56 7.41
C LEU A 64 -10.51 -21.24 8.43
N ALA A 65 -10.10 -20.72 9.59
CA ALA A 65 -11.03 -20.32 10.62
C ALA A 65 -11.78 -19.06 10.15
N VAL A 66 -13.12 -19.07 10.22
CA VAL A 66 -13.91 -17.86 9.92
C VAL A 66 -13.91 -16.97 11.17
N PRO A 67 -13.26 -15.80 11.15
CA PRO A 67 -13.20 -14.94 12.32
C PRO A 67 -14.57 -14.38 12.71
N SER A 68 -14.86 -14.38 14.01
CA SER A 68 -15.90 -13.48 14.53
C SER A 68 -15.48 -12.03 14.30
N PHE A 69 -16.45 -11.14 14.06
CA PHE A 69 -16.16 -9.72 13.81
C PHE A 69 -15.46 -9.05 15.00
N ARG A 70 -15.76 -9.48 16.24
CA ARG A 70 -15.10 -8.99 17.45
C ARG A 70 -13.64 -9.39 17.48
N ASP A 71 -13.34 -10.67 17.23
CA ASP A 71 -11.97 -11.17 17.24
C ASP A 71 -11.13 -10.51 16.15
N PHE A 72 -11.73 -10.30 14.97
CA PHE A 72 -11.11 -9.55 13.90
C PHE A 72 -10.81 -8.10 14.31
N THR A 73 -11.78 -7.40 14.89
CA THR A 73 -11.60 -6.01 15.35
C THR A 73 -10.47 -5.89 16.38
N LEU A 74 -10.41 -6.81 17.35
CA LEU A 74 -9.36 -6.83 18.36
C LEU A 74 -7.98 -7.14 17.75
N SER A 75 -7.94 -8.06 16.80
CA SER A 75 -6.72 -8.39 16.06
C SER A 75 -6.26 -7.21 15.18
N SER A 76 -7.17 -6.50 14.50
CA SER A 76 -6.84 -5.27 13.77
C SER A 76 -6.33 -4.16 14.68
N LEU A 77 -6.92 -3.99 15.87
CA LEU A 77 -6.42 -3.06 16.88
C LEU A 77 -5.01 -3.46 17.35
N LYS A 78 -4.76 -4.76 17.57
CA LYS A 78 -3.43 -5.27 17.93
C LYS A 78 -2.42 -4.95 16.84
N VAL A 79 -2.75 -5.15 15.57
CA VAL A 79 -1.90 -4.77 14.43
C VAL A 79 -1.59 -3.27 14.45
N GLY A 80 -2.61 -2.43 14.64
CA GLY A 80 -2.43 -0.97 14.73
C GLY A 80 -1.64 -0.49 15.94
N CYS A 81 -1.73 -1.17 17.08
CA CYS A 81 -0.96 -0.79 18.28
C CYS A 81 0.49 -1.33 18.28
N LEU A 82 0.78 -2.36 17.49
CA LEU A 82 2.07 -3.04 17.45
C LEU A 82 2.80 -2.85 16.12
N GLY A 83 2.29 -2.01 15.23
CA GLY A 83 2.73 -1.78 13.84
C GLY A 83 4.11 -1.15 13.64
N PHE A 84 5.06 -1.36 14.53
CA PHE A 84 6.40 -0.79 14.42
C PHE A 84 7.24 -1.43 13.30
N GLY A 85 8.29 -0.72 12.88
CA GLY A 85 9.29 -1.24 11.94
C GLY A 85 9.00 -0.92 10.47
N GLY A 86 8.13 0.06 10.22
CA GLY A 86 7.78 0.53 8.88
C GLY A 86 6.98 -0.49 8.08
N PRO A 87 6.81 -0.29 6.75
CA PRO A 87 5.92 -1.09 5.93
C PRO A 87 6.23 -2.60 5.98
N ALA A 88 7.51 -2.97 5.95
CA ALA A 88 7.92 -4.38 6.01
C ALA A 88 7.59 -5.03 7.36
N GLY A 89 7.80 -4.31 8.48
CA GLY A 89 7.44 -4.78 9.82
C GLY A 89 5.94 -4.96 9.98
N GLN A 90 5.16 -3.98 9.50
CA GLN A 90 3.70 -4.02 9.51
C GLN A 90 3.14 -5.17 8.65
N ILE A 91 3.68 -5.39 7.46
CA ILE A 91 3.33 -6.52 6.57
C ILE A 91 3.69 -7.85 7.24
N ALA A 92 4.88 -7.98 7.85
CA ALA A 92 5.26 -9.18 8.57
C ALA A 92 4.37 -9.45 9.80
N LEU A 93 3.96 -8.40 10.51
CA LEU A 93 3.05 -8.49 11.65
C LEU A 93 1.67 -8.99 11.22
N MET A 94 1.11 -8.46 10.14
CA MET A 94 -0.16 -8.93 9.59
C MET A 94 -0.06 -10.37 9.09
N HIS A 95 1.05 -10.75 8.48
CA HIS A 95 1.30 -12.13 8.08
C HIS A 95 1.26 -13.06 9.29
N ARG A 96 2.08 -12.76 10.29
CA ARG A 96 2.16 -13.54 11.53
C ARG A 96 0.79 -13.64 12.20
N GLU A 97 0.08 -12.54 12.34
CA GLU A 97 -1.21 -12.51 13.03
C GLU A 97 -2.28 -13.27 12.23
N TRP A 98 -2.53 -12.91 10.96
CA TRP A 98 -3.70 -13.39 10.21
C TRP A 98 -3.49 -14.69 9.44
N ILE A 99 -2.23 -15.03 9.14
CA ILE A 99 -1.85 -16.24 8.41
C ILE A 99 -1.29 -17.28 9.39
N ASP A 100 -0.20 -16.97 10.09
CA ASP A 100 0.49 -17.98 10.92
C ASP A 100 -0.30 -18.34 12.20
N GLU A 101 -0.68 -17.33 12.99
CA GLU A 101 -1.33 -17.52 14.29
C GLU A 101 -2.84 -17.81 14.16
N LYS A 102 -3.56 -16.99 13.38
CA LYS A 102 -5.03 -17.08 13.28
C LYS A 102 -5.54 -17.94 12.13
N LYS A 103 -4.75 -18.12 11.07
CA LYS A 103 -5.13 -18.91 9.87
C LYS A 103 -6.48 -18.49 9.27
N TRP A 104 -6.72 -17.18 9.18
CA TRP A 104 -7.91 -16.61 8.56
C TRP A 104 -7.77 -16.47 7.04
N ILE A 105 -6.53 -16.35 6.56
CA ILE A 105 -6.17 -16.24 5.15
C ILE A 105 -5.01 -17.19 4.86
N ASP A 106 -5.00 -17.77 3.68
CA ASP A 106 -3.95 -18.63 3.15
C ASP A 106 -2.84 -17.85 2.44
N GLU A 107 -1.63 -18.44 2.40
CA GLU A 107 -0.43 -17.84 1.80
C GLU A 107 -0.65 -17.29 0.39
N PRO A 108 -1.23 -18.04 -0.57
CA PRO A 108 -1.39 -17.55 -1.95
C PRO A 108 -2.31 -16.32 -2.02
N ARG A 109 -3.36 -16.30 -1.21
CA ARG A 109 -4.32 -15.18 -1.17
C ARG A 109 -3.72 -13.95 -0.52
N TYR A 110 -2.89 -14.11 0.50
CA TYR A 110 -2.11 -13.02 1.09
C TYR A 110 -1.12 -12.43 0.10
N LEU A 111 -0.34 -13.26 -0.59
CA LEU A 111 0.63 -12.80 -1.60
C LEU A 111 -0.06 -12.13 -2.80
N HIS A 112 -1.23 -12.61 -3.20
CA HIS A 112 -2.03 -11.97 -4.23
C HIS A 112 -2.55 -10.58 -3.77
N ALA A 113 -3.02 -10.48 -2.53
CA ALA A 113 -3.42 -9.22 -1.91
C ALA A 113 -2.26 -8.21 -1.85
N LEU A 114 -1.09 -8.67 -1.42
CA LEU A 114 0.13 -7.86 -1.36
C LEU A 114 0.52 -7.35 -2.76
N SER A 115 0.59 -8.26 -3.74
CA SER A 115 0.90 -7.91 -5.13
C SER A 115 -0.07 -6.86 -5.67
N TYR A 116 -1.37 -6.98 -5.38
CA TYR A 116 -2.36 -5.98 -5.77
C TYR A 116 -2.12 -4.62 -5.12
N CYS A 117 -1.83 -4.58 -3.81
CA CYS A 117 -1.59 -3.32 -3.10
C CYS A 117 -0.30 -2.63 -3.57
N THR A 118 0.73 -3.37 -4.01
CA THR A 118 1.95 -2.76 -4.58
C THR A 118 1.72 -2.05 -5.91
N LEU A 119 0.63 -2.34 -6.62
CA LEU A 119 0.27 -1.68 -7.88
C LEU A 119 -0.49 -0.37 -7.66
N LEU A 120 -1.10 -0.20 -6.48
CA LEU A 120 -1.89 0.98 -6.16
C LEU A 120 -1.02 2.07 -5.54
N PRO A 121 -1.27 3.36 -5.85
CA PRO A 121 -0.65 4.45 -5.12
C PRO A 121 -1.12 4.45 -3.67
N GLY A 122 -0.19 4.66 -2.73
CA GLY A 122 -0.49 4.84 -1.31
C GLY A 122 0.28 3.90 -0.35
N PRO A 123 -0.07 3.92 0.95
CA PRO A 123 0.63 3.17 1.99
C PRO A 123 0.31 1.67 1.90
N GLU A 124 1.26 0.90 1.35
CA GLU A 124 1.14 -0.53 1.05
C GLU A 124 0.57 -1.37 2.21
N ALA A 125 1.12 -1.22 3.42
CA ALA A 125 0.69 -2.00 4.59
C ALA A 125 -0.75 -1.66 5.02
N GLN A 126 -1.13 -0.38 5.04
CA GLN A 126 -2.49 0.04 5.37
C GLN A 126 -3.49 -0.42 4.31
N GLN A 127 -3.12 -0.36 3.03
CA GLN A 127 -3.95 -0.88 1.94
C GLN A 127 -4.18 -2.38 2.06
N LEU A 128 -3.12 -3.13 2.39
CA LEU A 128 -3.20 -4.57 2.63
C LEU A 128 -4.12 -4.89 3.82
N ALA A 129 -3.98 -4.15 4.93
CA ALA A 129 -4.86 -4.29 6.10
C ALA A 129 -6.33 -4.06 5.72
N THR A 130 -6.60 -2.97 5.00
CA THR A 130 -7.94 -2.58 4.54
C THR A 130 -8.52 -3.62 3.59
N TYR A 131 -7.72 -4.12 2.64
CA TYR A 131 -8.15 -5.11 1.66
C TYR A 131 -8.42 -6.47 2.31
N ILE A 132 -7.55 -6.93 3.21
CA ILE A 132 -7.77 -8.15 4.00
C ILE A 132 -9.03 -8.03 4.86
N GLY A 133 -9.23 -6.89 5.54
CA GLY A 133 -10.46 -6.65 6.28
C GLY A 133 -11.70 -6.68 5.40
N TRP A 134 -11.60 -6.16 4.17
CA TRP A 134 -12.67 -6.27 3.19
C TRP A 134 -12.93 -7.70 2.72
N LEU A 135 -11.88 -8.51 2.54
CA LEU A 135 -12.02 -9.93 2.20
C LEU A 135 -12.71 -10.74 3.31
N LEU A 136 -12.44 -10.42 4.59
CA LEU A 136 -12.97 -11.17 5.73
C LEU A 136 -14.39 -10.75 6.15
N HIS A 137 -14.69 -9.45 6.19
CA HIS A 137 -16.01 -8.94 6.64
C HIS A 137 -16.62 -7.86 5.74
N GLY A 138 -16.21 -7.80 4.47
CA GLY A 138 -16.72 -6.83 3.50
C GLY A 138 -16.41 -5.38 3.89
N VAL A 139 -17.23 -4.43 3.45
CA VAL A 139 -17.00 -2.98 3.68
C VAL A 139 -16.75 -2.65 5.15
N ARG A 140 -17.45 -3.32 6.09
CA ARG A 140 -17.28 -3.09 7.53
C ARG A 140 -15.89 -3.51 8.00
N GLY A 141 -15.41 -4.68 7.57
CA GLY A 141 -14.08 -5.16 7.93
C GLY A 141 -12.99 -4.28 7.34
N GLY A 142 -13.14 -3.82 6.09
CA GLY A 142 -12.18 -2.91 5.46
C GLY A 142 -12.08 -1.58 6.19
N LEU A 143 -13.22 -0.95 6.52
CA LEU A 143 -13.24 0.30 7.29
C LEU A 143 -12.61 0.13 8.68
N VAL A 144 -12.95 -0.94 9.39
CA VAL A 144 -12.42 -1.21 10.74
C VAL A 144 -10.91 -1.45 10.68
N ALA A 145 -10.44 -2.32 9.79
CA ALA A 145 -9.02 -2.62 9.67
C ALA A 145 -8.21 -1.39 9.26
N GLY A 146 -8.67 -0.65 8.24
CA GLY A 146 -7.99 0.56 7.78
C GLY A 146 -7.95 1.67 8.82
N LEU A 147 -9.06 1.89 9.54
CA LEU A 147 -9.10 2.92 10.60
C LEU A 147 -8.27 2.51 11.81
N LEU A 148 -8.40 1.28 12.29
CA LEU A 148 -7.64 0.80 13.44
C LEU A 148 -6.15 0.64 13.16
N PHE A 149 -5.75 0.55 11.89
CA PHE A 149 -4.35 0.62 11.48
C PHE A 149 -3.75 2.01 11.73
N VAL A 150 -4.50 3.09 11.47
CA VAL A 150 -3.99 4.48 11.54
C VAL A 150 -4.27 5.16 12.88
N LEU A 151 -5.44 4.90 13.47
CA LEU A 151 -5.92 5.63 14.65
C LEU A 151 -5.00 5.55 15.87
N PRO A 152 -4.44 4.39 16.25
CA PRO A 152 -3.53 4.31 17.40
C PRO A 152 -2.30 5.20 17.23
N GLY A 153 -1.61 5.09 16.09
CA GLY A 153 -0.47 5.95 15.74
C GLY A 153 -0.85 7.42 15.72
N ALA A 154 -1.97 7.78 15.09
CA ALA A 154 -2.46 9.16 15.05
C ALA A 154 -2.72 9.75 16.45
N VAL A 155 -3.35 8.99 17.35
CA VAL A 155 -3.59 9.42 18.74
C VAL A 155 -2.26 9.66 19.46
N VAL A 156 -1.29 8.75 19.32
CA VAL A 156 0.03 8.91 19.95
C VAL A 156 0.77 10.12 19.38
N VAL A 157 0.81 10.29 18.07
CA VAL A 157 1.47 11.44 17.42
C VAL A 157 0.82 12.76 17.84
N ILE A 158 -0.52 12.83 17.90
CA ILE A 158 -1.23 14.03 18.38
C ILE A 158 -0.86 14.33 19.84
N ALA A 159 -0.83 13.31 20.70
CA ALA A 159 -0.44 13.48 22.10
C ALA A 159 1.01 13.97 22.24
N LEU A 160 1.94 13.40 21.47
CA LEU A 160 3.35 13.81 21.45
C LEU A 160 3.52 15.22 20.88
N ALA A 161 2.80 15.58 19.82
CA ALA A 161 2.82 16.92 19.24
C ALA A 161 2.26 17.97 20.22
N TRP A 162 1.19 17.65 20.94
CA TRP A 162 0.67 18.52 22.00
C TRP A 162 1.68 18.71 23.13
N LEU A 163 2.33 17.63 23.56
CA LEU A 163 3.37 17.69 24.60
C LEU A 163 4.57 18.54 24.13
N TYR A 164 5.01 18.36 22.89
CA TYR A 164 6.05 19.17 22.24
C TYR A 164 5.69 20.66 22.27
N ALA A 165 4.48 21.00 21.83
CA ALA A 165 4.03 22.39 21.76
C ALA A 165 3.90 23.04 23.16
N ALA A 166 3.44 22.27 24.16
CA ALA A 166 3.22 22.79 25.51
C ALA A 166 4.49 22.87 26.36
N HIS A 167 5.45 21.95 26.19
CA HIS A 167 6.59 21.80 27.11
C HIS A 167 7.98 21.80 26.45
N GLY A 168 8.05 21.99 25.12
CA GLY A 168 9.28 21.85 24.31
C GLY A 168 10.48 22.71 24.72
N GLN A 169 10.27 23.78 25.49
CA GLN A 169 11.33 24.69 25.93
C GLN A 169 12.00 24.28 27.26
N THR A 170 11.59 23.16 27.87
CA THR A 170 12.20 22.69 29.11
C THR A 170 13.60 22.09 28.84
N PRO A 171 14.64 22.42 29.64
CA PRO A 171 16.03 22.05 29.33
C PRO A 171 16.26 20.53 29.19
N TRP A 172 15.60 19.72 30.03
CA TRP A 172 15.71 18.26 29.98
C TRP A 172 15.05 17.69 28.70
N LEU A 173 13.94 18.28 28.27
CA LEU A 173 13.23 17.85 27.07
C LEU A 173 13.97 18.30 25.80
N ALA A 174 14.61 19.47 25.83
CA ALA A 174 15.51 19.93 24.77
C ALA A 174 16.69 18.97 24.57
N ALA A 175 17.29 18.45 25.65
CA ALA A 175 18.34 17.43 25.58
C ALA A 175 17.81 16.09 25.02
N ALA A 176 16.59 15.69 25.41
CA ALA A 176 15.94 14.51 24.85
C ALA A 176 15.69 14.67 23.34
N PHE A 177 15.21 15.83 22.88
CA PHE A 177 15.03 16.11 21.45
C PHE A 177 16.35 16.09 20.67
N TRP A 178 17.46 16.50 21.27
CA TRP A 178 18.78 16.32 20.64
C TRP A 178 19.13 14.85 20.42
N GLY A 179 18.84 13.98 21.40
CA GLY A 179 18.98 12.53 21.24
C GLY A 179 18.08 11.99 20.13
N VAL A 180 16.81 12.42 20.10
CA VAL A 180 15.86 12.05 19.04
C VAL A 180 16.35 12.52 17.67
N LYS A 181 16.82 13.77 17.51
CA LYS A 181 17.39 14.28 16.25
C LYS A 181 18.54 13.42 15.74
N ALA A 182 19.45 12.99 16.62
CA ALA A 182 20.54 12.11 16.25
C ALA A 182 20.03 10.73 15.78
N ALA A 183 19.03 10.16 16.47
CA ALA A 183 18.40 8.91 16.07
C ALA A 183 17.67 9.03 14.73
N VAL A 184 16.96 10.13 14.49
CA VAL A 184 16.29 10.44 13.22
C VAL A 184 17.28 10.54 12.09
N LEU A 185 18.40 11.22 12.29
CA LEU A 185 19.43 11.32 11.26
C LEU A 185 19.95 9.93 10.87
N ALA A 186 20.20 9.06 11.85
CA ALA A 186 20.60 7.68 11.60
C ALA A 186 19.51 6.88 10.88
N LEU A 187 18.25 7.04 11.26
CA LEU A 187 17.10 6.39 10.63
C LEU A 187 16.88 6.87 9.19
N VAL A 188 16.96 8.17 8.94
CA VAL A 188 16.87 8.74 7.58
C VAL A 188 18.03 8.25 6.73
N ALA A 189 19.25 8.18 7.27
CA ALA A 189 20.39 7.62 6.56
C ALA A 189 20.19 6.13 6.22
N GLU A 190 19.64 5.33 7.14
CA GLU A 190 19.30 3.93 6.91
C GLU A 190 18.19 3.80 5.85
N ALA A 191 17.14 4.60 5.93
CA ALA A 191 16.06 4.63 4.96
C ALA A 191 16.57 5.01 3.56
N LEU A 192 17.42 6.04 3.46
CA LEU A 192 18.09 6.43 2.21
C LEU A 192 18.96 5.31 1.66
N GLN A 193 19.73 4.62 2.52
CA GLN A 193 20.57 3.51 2.12
C GLN A 193 19.73 2.32 1.62
N ARG A 194 18.63 2.00 2.32
CA ARG A 194 17.70 0.92 1.98
C ARG A 194 16.99 1.21 0.65
N VAL A 195 16.43 2.40 0.49
CA VAL A 195 15.76 2.86 -0.74
C VAL A 195 16.75 2.94 -1.89
N GLY A 196 17.94 3.53 -1.67
CA GLY A 196 18.99 3.66 -2.67
C GLY A 196 19.44 2.30 -3.21
N LYS A 197 19.73 1.32 -2.34
CA LYS A 197 20.09 -0.05 -2.76
C LYS A 197 18.97 -0.73 -3.57
N ARG A 198 17.71 -0.42 -3.29
CA ARG A 198 16.56 -0.99 -4.00
C ARG A 198 16.29 -0.29 -5.33
N ALA A 199 16.44 1.03 -5.39
CA ALA A 199 16.04 1.85 -6.53
C ALA A 199 17.17 2.11 -7.54
N LEU A 200 18.41 2.31 -7.08
CA LEU A 200 19.55 2.68 -7.94
C LEU A 200 20.29 1.42 -8.38
N LYS A 201 19.88 0.82 -9.51
CA LYS A 201 20.47 -0.42 -10.03
C LYS A 201 21.51 -0.18 -11.11
N GLY A 202 21.46 0.97 -11.78
CA GLY A 202 22.38 1.36 -12.84
C GLY A 202 22.88 2.80 -12.74
N ARG A 203 23.82 3.14 -13.64
CA ARG A 203 24.36 4.50 -13.77
C ARG A 203 23.30 5.52 -14.16
N THR A 204 22.33 5.13 -14.98
CA THR A 204 21.20 5.98 -15.39
C THR A 204 20.36 6.41 -14.20
N ASP A 205 20.04 5.48 -13.31
CA ASP A 205 19.22 5.74 -12.12
C ASP A 205 19.94 6.71 -11.18
N LEU A 206 21.26 6.53 -11.00
CA LEU A 206 22.09 7.43 -10.20
C LEU A 206 22.14 8.85 -10.80
N VAL A 207 22.29 8.97 -12.12
CA VAL A 207 22.28 10.28 -12.80
C VAL A 207 20.93 10.96 -12.62
N ILE A 208 19.82 10.24 -12.81
CA ILE A 208 18.46 10.76 -12.59
C ILE A 208 18.30 11.21 -11.13
N ALA A 209 18.76 10.42 -10.17
CA ALA A 209 18.69 10.76 -8.75
C ALA A 209 19.49 12.02 -8.40
N ILE A 210 20.71 12.16 -8.93
CA ILE A 210 21.53 13.36 -8.72
C ILE A 210 20.88 14.59 -9.37
N LEU A 211 20.37 14.46 -10.60
CA LEU A 211 19.68 15.57 -11.28
C LEU A 211 18.41 15.97 -10.53
N ALA A 212 17.62 15.01 -10.06
CA ALA A 212 16.44 15.27 -9.24
C ALA A 212 16.81 15.96 -7.93
N PHE A 213 17.87 15.50 -7.25
CA PHE A 213 18.37 16.14 -6.02
C PHE A 213 18.79 17.59 -6.27
N VAL A 214 19.55 17.86 -7.33
CA VAL A 214 19.97 19.23 -7.68
C VAL A 214 18.76 20.09 -8.05
N ALA A 215 17.80 19.57 -8.82
CA ALA A 215 16.57 20.28 -9.15
C ALA A 215 15.78 20.70 -7.90
N LEU A 216 15.65 19.81 -6.92
CA LEU A 216 14.93 20.08 -5.67
C LEU A 216 15.74 20.99 -4.74
N ALA A 217 17.00 20.66 -4.45
CA ALA A 217 17.78 21.32 -3.41
C ALA A 217 18.38 22.67 -3.82
N VAL A 218 18.73 22.83 -5.10
CA VAL A 218 19.38 24.07 -5.59
C VAL A 218 18.38 24.97 -6.29
N PHE A 219 17.54 24.39 -7.15
CA PHE A 219 16.59 25.15 -7.96
C PHE A 219 15.21 25.29 -7.33
N SER A 220 14.94 24.64 -6.19
CA SER A 220 13.62 24.63 -5.55
C SER A 220 12.51 24.22 -6.51
N ALA A 221 12.81 23.32 -7.46
CA ALA A 221 11.86 22.91 -8.48
C ALA A 221 10.63 22.25 -7.85
N PRO A 222 9.41 22.46 -8.40
CA PRO A 222 8.23 21.80 -7.87
C PRO A 222 8.36 20.27 -7.97
N PHE A 223 8.22 19.57 -6.85
CA PHE A 223 8.33 18.11 -6.79
C PHE A 223 7.49 17.35 -7.84
N PRO A 224 6.22 17.71 -8.14
CA PRO A 224 5.44 17.04 -9.18
C PRO A 224 6.09 17.10 -10.57
N VAL A 225 6.79 18.20 -10.89
CA VAL A 225 7.49 18.35 -12.17
C VAL A 225 8.68 17.40 -12.26
N VAL A 226 9.41 17.23 -11.15
CA VAL A 226 10.53 16.30 -11.06
C VAL A 226 10.06 14.85 -11.24
N ILE A 227 8.94 14.47 -10.61
CA ILE A 227 8.32 13.14 -10.82
C ILE A 227 7.91 12.94 -12.27
N LEU A 228 7.21 13.90 -12.87
CA LEU A 228 6.75 13.80 -14.26
C LEU A 228 7.93 13.64 -15.23
N ALA A 229 8.99 14.41 -15.04
CA ALA A 229 10.21 14.30 -15.84
C ALA A 229 10.86 12.92 -15.67
N ALA A 230 11.01 12.42 -14.44
CA ALA A 230 11.55 11.09 -14.17
C ALA A 230 10.70 9.98 -14.81
N ALA A 231 9.36 10.09 -14.75
CA ALA A 231 8.45 9.15 -15.37
C ALA A 231 8.58 9.13 -16.90
N LEU A 232 8.69 10.30 -17.55
CA LEU A 232 8.91 10.41 -19.00
C LEU A 232 10.25 9.79 -19.42
N ILE A 233 11.32 10.05 -18.67
CA ILE A 233 12.64 9.44 -18.90
C ILE A 233 12.54 7.91 -18.78
N GLY A 234 11.83 7.42 -17.75
CA GLY A 234 11.58 6.00 -17.54
C GLY A 234 10.81 5.35 -18.70
N LEU A 235 9.77 6.02 -19.23
CA LEU A 235 8.99 5.52 -20.37
C LEU A 235 9.83 5.39 -21.64
N ILE A 236 10.70 6.38 -21.92
CA ILE A 236 11.58 6.37 -23.08
C ILE A 236 12.69 5.31 -22.92
N GLY A 237 13.19 5.13 -21.69
CA GLY A 237 14.25 4.17 -21.35
C GLY A 237 13.78 2.72 -21.24
N SER A 238 12.50 2.48 -20.94
CA SER A 238 11.95 1.14 -20.70
C SER A 238 11.64 0.42 -22.02
N ARG A 239 12.68 -0.05 -22.71
CA ARG A 239 12.57 -0.87 -23.94
C ARG A 239 12.31 -2.36 -23.68
N ARG A 240 12.01 -2.76 -22.45
CA ARG A 240 11.70 -4.16 -22.09
C ARG A 240 10.56 -4.21 -21.09
N ALA A 241 9.35 -3.99 -21.55
CA ALA A 241 8.18 -4.43 -20.80
C ALA A 241 8.17 -5.97 -20.83
N ALA A 242 8.20 -6.61 -19.66
CA ALA A 242 7.78 -8.00 -19.54
C ALA A 242 6.39 -8.13 -20.18
N ARG A 243 6.18 -9.16 -21.00
CA ARG A 243 4.85 -9.45 -21.55
C ARG A 243 3.89 -9.53 -20.37
N PRO A 244 2.83 -8.70 -20.32
CA PRO A 244 1.84 -8.83 -19.26
C PRO A 244 1.34 -10.27 -19.29
N ALA A 245 1.35 -10.94 -18.13
CA ALA A 245 0.66 -12.21 -17.99
C ALA A 245 -0.77 -12.00 -18.49
N THR A 246 -1.28 -12.91 -19.33
CA THR A 246 -2.67 -12.88 -19.78
C THR A 246 -3.57 -13.11 -18.58
N VAL A 247 -3.92 -12.02 -17.89
CA VAL A 247 -4.95 -12.01 -16.87
C VAL A 247 -6.28 -12.07 -17.62
N VAL A 248 -7.08 -13.12 -17.36
CA VAL A 248 -8.46 -13.17 -17.82
C VAL A 248 -9.21 -12.05 -17.12
N GLN A 249 -9.34 -10.90 -17.79
CA GLN A 249 -10.08 -9.77 -17.26
C GLN A 249 -11.58 -10.11 -17.32
N ALA A 250 -12.21 -10.23 -16.16
CA ALA A 250 -13.66 -10.21 -16.10
C ALA A 250 -14.16 -8.86 -16.65
N ALA A 251 -15.10 -8.89 -17.59
CA ALA A 251 -15.68 -7.66 -18.16
C ALA A 251 -16.44 -6.90 -17.07
N VAL A 252 -15.85 -5.81 -16.56
CA VAL A 252 -16.53 -4.90 -15.63
C VAL A 252 -17.24 -3.82 -16.44
N PRO A 253 -18.57 -3.63 -16.29
CA PRO A 253 -19.30 -2.63 -17.05
C PRO A 253 -18.81 -1.21 -16.70
N TRP A 254 -18.45 -0.43 -17.72
CA TRP A 254 -17.85 0.90 -17.57
C TRP A 254 -18.74 1.87 -16.76
N LEU A 255 -20.07 1.79 -16.90
CA LEU A 255 -20.99 2.61 -16.10
C LEU A 255 -20.88 2.32 -14.60
N ARG A 256 -20.65 1.06 -14.23
CA ARG A 256 -20.44 0.69 -12.83
C ARG A 256 -19.11 1.22 -12.32
N THR A 257 -18.07 1.15 -13.14
CA THR A 257 -16.76 1.74 -12.81
C THR A 257 -16.90 3.25 -12.60
N LEU A 258 -17.54 3.98 -13.52
CA LEU A 258 -17.77 5.41 -13.36
C LEU A 258 -18.62 5.74 -12.13
N GLY A 259 -19.68 4.97 -11.87
CA GLY A 259 -20.54 5.17 -10.70
C GLY A 259 -19.78 4.95 -9.39
N VAL A 260 -18.94 3.92 -9.31
CA VAL A 260 -18.11 3.64 -8.13
C VAL A 260 -17.03 4.71 -7.96
N THR A 261 -16.33 5.08 -9.04
CA THR A 261 -15.32 6.15 -9.00
C THR A 261 -15.94 7.47 -8.59
N GLY A 262 -17.08 7.85 -9.16
CA GLY A 262 -17.81 9.07 -8.79
C GLY A 262 -18.23 9.08 -7.33
N LEU A 263 -18.74 7.95 -6.81
CA LEU A 263 -19.09 7.81 -5.40
C LEU A 263 -17.87 8.04 -4.49
N TRP A 264 -16.73 7.39 -4.78
CA TRP A 264 -15.53 7.53 -3.98
C TRP A 264 -14.89 8.92 -4.08
N LEU A 265 -14.95 9.56 -5.26
CA LEU A 265 -14.54 10.95 -5.43
C LEU A 265 -15.40 11.89 -4.59
N VAL A 266 -16.72 11.67 -4.55
CA VAL A 266 -17.62 12.46 -3.68
C VAL A 266 -17.28 12.23 -2.21
N ILE A 267 -17.10 10.97 -1.78
CA ILE A 267 -16.72 10.65 -0.39
C ILE A 267 -15.40 11.35 0.00
N TRP A 268 -14.44 11.43 -0.93
CA TRP A 268 -13.15 12.07 -0.69
C TRP A 268 -13.23 13.61 -0.71
N LEU A 269 -13.89 14.20 -1.70
CA LEU A 269 -13.91 15.66 -1.92
C LEU A 269 -14.98 16.38 -1.08
N ALA A 270 -16.09 15.71 -0.73
CA ALA A 270 -17.15 16.31 0.07
C ALA A 270 -16.68 16.88 1.42
N PRO A 271 -15.87 16.19 2.25
CA PRO A 271 -15.40 16.77 3.50
C PRO A 271 -14.48 17.98 3.27
N LEU A 272 -13.64 17.95 2.24
CA LEU A 272 -12.77 19.09 1.89
C LEU A 272 -13.60 20.31 1.46
N LEU A 273 -14.60 20.09 0.60
CA LEU A 273 -15.51 21.14 0.16
C LEU A 273 -16.33 21.69 1.34
N ALA A 274 -16.81 20.82 2.24
CA ALA A 274 -17.55 21.24 3.42
C ALA A 274 -16.69 22.16 4.32
N VAL A 275 -15.41 21.84 4.52
CA VAL A 275 -14.47 22.68 5.28
C VAL A 275 -14.26 24.03 4.58
N VAL A 276 -14.04 24.05 3.27
CA VAL A 276 -13.86 25.29 2.50
C VAL A 276 -15.11 26.16 2.54
N LEU A 277 -16.30 25.58 2.42
CA LEU A 277 -17.57 26.32 2.48
C LEU A 277 -17.87 26.84 3.89
N ALA A 278 -17.50 26.10 4.94
CA ALA A 278 -17.78 26.47 6.32
C ALA A 278 -16.79 27.51 6.87
N PHE A 279 -15.51 27.40 6.53
CA PHE A 279 -14.44 28.20 7.13
C PHE A 279 -13.71 29.12 6.16
N GLY A 280 -13.96 28.98 4.85
CA GLY A 280 -13.28 29.71 3.79
C GLY A 280 -12.03 29.01 3.25
N PRO A 281 -11.56 29.39 2.05
CA PRO A 281 -10.40 28.76 1.39
C PRO A 281 -9.07 29.06 2.10
N ASP A 282 -8.96 30.19 2.79
CA ASP A 282 -7.73 30.61 3.48
C ASP A 282 -7.60 30.08 4.92
N HIS A 283 -8.62 29.38 5.42
CA HIS A 283 -8.56 28.77 6.74
C HIS A 283 -7.51 27.64 6.78
N TRP A 284 -6.76 27.54 7.88
CA TRP A 284 -5.68 26.56 8.02
C TRP A 284 -6.14 25.11 7.74
N LEU A 285 -7.37 24.77 8.15
CA LEU A 285 -7.94 23.44 7.94
C LEU A 285 -8.20 23.14 6.45
N SER A 286 -8.59 24.15 5.68
CA SER A 286 -8.75 24.08 4.22
C SER A 286 -7.40 23.85 3.54
N ARG A 287 -6.36 24.58 3.96
CA ARG A 287 -5.00 24.45 3.43
C ARG A 287 -4.36 23.10 3.77
N VAL A 288 -4.50 22.63 5.00
CA VAL A 288 -4.06 21.29 5.41
C VAL A 288 -4.81 20.23 4.59
N GLY A 289 -6.13 20.34 4.46
CA GLY A 289 -6.93 19.42 3.65
C GLY A 289 -6.48 19.36 2.20
N GLU A 290 -6.20 20.51 1.58
CA GLU A 290 -5.69 20.62 0.20
C GLU A 290 -4.33 19.92 0.05
N VAL A 291 -3.37 20.24 0.92
CA VAL A 291 -2.02 19.65 0.88
C VAL A 291 -2.06 18.13 1.04
N PHE A 292 -2.79 17.62 2.04
CA PHE A 292 -2.85 16.17 2.28
C PHE A 292 -3.69 15.42 1.24
N ALA A 293 -4.72 16.05 0.67
CA ALA A 293 -5.45 15.46 -0.47
C ALA A 293 -4.56 15.35 -1.70
N ALA A 294 -3.77 16.39 -2.01
CA ALA A 294 -2.80 16.35 -3.10
C ALA A 294 -1.69 15.31 -2.83
N LEU A 295 -1.19 15.24 -1.60
CA LEU A 295 -0.22 14.24 -1.17
C LEU A 295 -0.75 12.81 -1.43
N ALA A 296 -1.98 12.53 -0.99
CA ALA A 296 -2.61 11.22 -1.17
C ALA A 296 -2.78 10.85 -2.66
N ALA A 297 -3.09 11.83 -3.52
CA ALA A 297 -3.26 11.60 -4.96
C ALA A 297 -1.95 11.23 -5.70
N VAL A 298 -0.80 11.69 -5.20
CA VAL A 298 0.51 11.57 -5.88
C VAL A 298 1.47 10.65 -5.11
N THR A 299 0.98 9.91 -4.11
CA THR A 299 1.83 9.02 -3.30
C THR A 299 2.20 7.74 -4.04
N PHE A 300 3.45 7.69 -4.54
CA PHE A 300 4.09 6.48 -5.06
C PHE A 300 5.43 6.24 -4.34
N GLY A 301 5.74 4.98 -3.98
CA GLY A 301 7.05 4.62 -3.42
C GLY A 301 7.20 4.73 -1.90
N GLY A 302 6.10 4.81 -1.14
CA GLY A 302 6.08 4.78 0.33
C GLY A 302 6.24 6.14 1.00
N ALA A 303 6.12 6.16 2.33
CA ALA A 303 6.07 7.40 3.13
C ALA A 303 7.28 8.33 2.94
N TYR A 304 8.48 7.76 2.78
CA TYR A 304 9.72 8.54 2.65
C TYR A 304 9.84 9.31 1.32
N ALA A 305 9.26 8.80 0.23
CA ALA A 305 9.30 9.49 -1.06
C ALA A 305 8.52 10.82 -1.02
N MET A 306 7.46 10.86 -0.22
CA MET A 306 6.57 12.02 -0.10
C MET A 306 7.04 13.04 0.93
N LEU A 307 7.96 12.65 1.82
CA LEU A 307 8.47 13.52 2.88
C LEU A 307 9.13 14.78 2.34
N ALA A 308 9.85 14.68 1.21
CA ALA A 308 10.48 15.84 0.57
C ALA A 308 9.43 16.88 0.11
N TRP A 309 8.33 16.42 -0.51
CA TRP A 309 7.26 17.32 -0.91
C TRP A 309 6.51 17.88 0.30
N LEU A 310 6.27 17.06 1.32
CA LEU A 310 5.64 17.53 2.56
C LEU A 310 6.50 18.59 3.26
N GLN A 311 7.84 18.45 3.27
CA GLN A 311 8.75 19.47 3.79
C GLN A 311 8.66 20.75 2.96
N GLN A 312 8.69 20.66 1.63
CA GLN A 312 8.53 21.84 0.76
C GLN A 312 7.20 22.56 1.06
N GLN A 313 6.09 21.82 1.18
CA GLN A 313 4.78 22.41 1.47
C GLN A 313 4.70 23.00 2.88
N ALA A 314 5.07 22.25 3.91
CA ALA A 314 4.91 22.66 5.29
C ALA A 314 5.92 23.74 5.74
N VAL A 315 7.14 23.74 5.20
CA VAL A 315 8.22 24.64 5.61
C VAL A 315 8.37 25.83 4.66
N GLU A 316 8.47 25.59 3.35
CA GLU A 316 8.82 26.65 2.39
C GLU A 316 7.60 27.40 1.87
N VAL A 317 6.53 26.67 1.51
CA VAL A 317 5.33 27.27 0.89
C VAL A 317 4.40 27.84 1.95
N GLN A 318 4.03 27.03 2.94
CA GLN A 318 3.02 27.40 3.94
C GLN A 318 3.62 28.04 5.20
N GLY A 319 4.89 27.76 5.51
CA GLY A 319 5.55 28.27 6.71
C GLY A 319 4.93 27.78 8.03
N TRP A 320 4.25 26.64 8.04
CA TRP A 320 3.64 26.06 9.24
C TRP A 320 4.67 25.56 10.25
N LEU A 321 5.81 25.06 9.75
CA LEU A 321 6.87 24.47 10.55
C LEU A 321 8.22 25.00 10.11
N THR A 322 9.16 25.08 11.04
CA THR A 322 10.59 25.20 10.71
C THR A 322 11.15 23.82 10.30
N THR A 323 12.27 23.81 9.57
CA THR A 323 12.99 22.56 9.25
C THR A 323 13.33 21.74 10.49
N ALA A 324 13.70 22.40 11.60
CA ALA A 324 13.98 21.73 12.86
C ALA A 324 12.74 21.05 13.45
N GLN A 325 11.60 21.73 13.47
CA GLN A 325 10.32 21.17 13.95
C GLN A 325 9.83 20.02 13.06
N MET A 326 10.07 20.08 11.75
CA MET A 326 9.74 18.99 10.83
C MET A 326 10.57 17.73 11.14
N ILE A 327 11.88 17.90 11.42
CA ILE A 327 12.77 16.79 11.81
C ILE A 327 12.35 16.21 13.16
N ASP A 328 11.99 17.07 14.14
CA ASP A 328 11.47 16.62 15.44
C ASP A 328 10.18 15.81 15.27
N GLY A 329 9.24 16.31 14.46
CA GLY A 329 7.98 15.63 14.16
C GLY A 329 8.18 14.29 13.45
N LEU A 330 9.10 14.22 12.48
CA LEU A 330 9.48 12.96 11.83
C LEU A 330 10.02 11.95 12.85
N GLY A 331 10.87 12.38 13.77
CA GLY A 331 11.38 11.48 14.81
C GLY A 331 10.32 10.93 15.74
N LEU A 332 9.37 11.77 16.14
CA LEU A 332 8.24 11.30 16.92
C LEU A 332 7.42 10.28 16.11
N ALA A 333 7.13 10.55 14.83
CA ALA A 333 6.36 9.64 13.98
C ALA A 333 7.04 8.26 13.80
N GLU A 334 8.36 8.21 13.63
CA GLU A 334 9.10 6.94 13.48
C GLU A 334 9.17 6.12 14.78
N THR A 335 8.89 6.75 15.93
CA THR A 335 8.78 6.07 17.23
C THR A 335 7.35 5.60 17.54
N THR A 336 6.40 5.81 16.63
CA THR A 336 5.00 5.39 16.80
C THR A 336 4.65 4.16 15.96
N PRO A 337 3.62 3.39 16.37
CA PRO A 337 3.13 2.24 15.60
C PRO A 337 2.54 2.62 14.24
#